data_AF-A0A9E3FLU3-F1
#
_entry.id   AF-A0A9E3FLU3-F1
#
_cell.length_a   1.000
_cell.length_b   1.000
_cell.length_c   1.000
_cell.angle_alpha   90.00
_cell.angle_beta   90.00
_cell.angle_gamma   90.00
#
_symmetry.space_group_name_H-M   'P 1'
#
loop_
_entity.id
_entity.type
_entity.pdbx_description
1 polymer ?
#
loop_
_entity_poly.entity_id
_entity_poly.type
_entity_poly.pdbx_seq_one_letter_code
_entity_poly.pdbx_strand_id
1 'polypeptide(L)'
;MTKAEVILWMHLRSLREIGYNFRRQHPIGPYISDFAIHAGKLIVEVDGETHGTAEEIAHDQRRDAYLQSKGWRVLRIPNIAIYEDIDYALEVILSHLPLPPRSQRARSHLPRKRGRTRCARGDSSPLFGRLLETVWFARDQLGGLVGTCVR
;
A
#
# COMPACT_ATOMS: atom_id res chain seq x y z
N MET A 1 -13.15 5.73 -13.30
CA MET A 1 -12.08 4.78 -12.96
C MET A 1 -12.09 3.69 -13.99
N THR A 2 -10.94 3.35 -14.55
CA THR A 2 -10.80 2.21 -15.46
C THR A 2 -11.06 0.89 -14.73
N LYS A 3 -11.24 -0.22 -15.47
CA LYS A 3 -11.45 -1.55 -14.86
C LYS A 3 -10.27 -1.96 -13.97
N ALA A 4 -9.04 -1.70 -14.41
CA ALA A 4 -7.83 -1.95 -13.63
C ALA A 4 -7.79 -1.13 -12.33
N GLU A 5 -8.09 0.17 -12.39
CA GLU A 5 -8.18 1.00 -11.17
C GLU A 5 -9.23 0.47 -10.18
N VAL A 6 -10.38 0.00 -10.67
CA VAL A 6 -11.43 -0.56 -9.80
C VAL A 6 -10.93 -1.82 -9.08
N ILE A 7 -10.27 -2.73 -9.81
CA ILE A 7 -9.65 -3.92 -9.23
C ILE A 7 -8.62 -3.52 -8.17
N LEU A 8 -7.65 -2.68 -8.54
CA LEU A 8 -6.61 -2.25 -7.62
C LEU A 8 -7.18 -1.56 -6.37
N TRP A 9 -8.22 -0.74 -6.54
CA TRP A 9 -8.89 -0.07 -5.41
C TRP A 9 -9.51 -1.04 -4.41
N MET A 10 -10.12 -2.14 -4.86
CA MET A 10 -10.72 -3.13 -3.96
C MET A 10 -9.66 -3.73 -3.02
N HIS A 11 -8.47 -4.00 -3.54
CA HIS A 11 -7.34 -4.53 -2.76
C HIS A 11 -6.68 -3.44 -1.89
N LEU A 12 -6.42 -2.25 -2.42
CA LEU A 12 -5.84 -1.16 -1.62
C LEU A 12 -6.73 -0.75 -0.44
N ARG A 13 -8.05 -0.87 -0.60
CA ARG A 13 -9.02 -0.57 0.46
C ARG A 13 -8.97 -1.56 1.61
N SER A 14 -8.70 -2.85 1.36
CA SER A 14 -8.60 -3.85 2.45
C SER A 14 -7.32 -3.68 3.28
N LEU A 15 -6.25 -3.12 2.71
CA LEU A 15 -5.03 -2.76 3.45
C LEU A 15 -5.23 -1.73 4.56
N ARG A 16 -6.41 -1.10 4.62
CA ARG A 16 -6.81 -0.25 5.75
C ARG A 16 -6.80 -1.01 7.08
N GLU A 17 -7.10 -2.31 7.07
CA GLU A 17 -7.13 -3.15 8.27
C GLU A 17 -5.75 -3.30 8.91
N ILE A 18 -4.69 -3.27 8.10
CA ILE A 18 -3.29 -3.34 8.53
C ILE A 18 -2.63 -1.96 8.70
N GLY A 19 -3.40 -0.88 8.54
CA GLY A 19 -2.95 0.49 8.82
C GLY A 19 -2.56 1.34 7.61
N TYR A 20 -2.66 0.80 6.39
CA TYR A 20 -2.41 1.59 5.16
C TYR A 20 -3.71 2.22 4.65
N ASN A 21 -3.80 3.54 4.77
CA ASN A 21 -4.99 4.29 4.36
C ASN A 21 -4.78 4.96 3.00
N PHE A 22 -5.06 4.23 1.93
CA PHE A 22 -5.09 4.77 0.57
C PHE A 22 -6.33 5.63 0.32
N ARG A 23 -6.15 6.69 -0.47
CA ARG A 23 -7.20 7.55 -1.01
C ARG A 23 -7.20 7.42 -2.52
N ARG A 24 -8.38 7.45 -3.14
CA ARG A 24 -8.54 7.49 -4.59
C ARG A 24 -8.77 8.93 -5.08
N GLN A 25 -8.38 9.24 -6.31
CA GLN A 25 -8.57 10.54 -6.97
C GLN A 25 -8.14 11.70 -6.06
N HIS A 26 -6.92 11.61 -5.53
CA HIS A 26 -6.43 12.56 -4.55
C HIS A 26 -5.92 13.84 -5.24
N PRO A 27 -6.48 15.02 -4.93
CA PRO A 27 -5.98 16.28 -5.49
C PRO A 27 -4.68 16.69 -4.80
N ILE A 28 -3.67 16.99 -5.60
CA ILE A 28 -2.35 17.47 -5.17
C ILE A 28 -2.04 18.74 -5.98
N GLY A 29 -2.43 19.88 -5.44
CA GLY A 29 -2.35 21.15 -6.17
C GLY A 29 -3.20 21.14 -7.43
N PRO A 30 -2.64 21.45 -8.61
CA PRO A 30 -3.40 21.46 -9.86
C PRO A 30 -3.61 20.06 -10.45
N TYR A 31 -2.99 19.01 -9.89
CA TYR A 31 -3.04 17.66 -10.42
C TYR A 31 -3.93 16.75 -9.57
N ILE A 32 -4.50 15.72 -10.21
CA ILE A 32 -5.25 14.66 -9.54
C ILE A 32 -4.51 13.35 -9.80
N SER A 33 -4.30 12.56 -8.75
CA SER A 33 -3.66 11.25 -8.81
C SER A 33 -4.67 10.13 -8.55
N ASP A 34 -4.50 8.98 -9.20
CA ASP A 34 -5.45 7.85 -9.09
C ASP A 34 -5.54 7.33 -7.66
N PHE A 35 -4.38 7.07 -7.03
CA PHE A 35 -4.29 6.68 -5.64
C PHE A 35 -3.17 7.41 -4.92
N ALA A 36 -3.38 7.68 -3.62
CA ALA A 36 -2.36 8.29 -2.78
C ALA A 36 -2.45 7.79 -1.34
N ILE A 37 -1.30 7.64 -0.69
CA ILE A 37 -1.17 7.39 0.73
C ILE A 37 -0.22 8.39 1.37
N HIS A 38 -0.76 9.17 2.33
CA HIS A 38 0.00 10.21 3.00
C HIS A 38 1.14 9.64 3.86
N ALA A 39 0.94 8.49 4.50
CA ALA A 39 1.92 7.89 5.41
C ALA A 39 3.28 7.62 4.74
N GLY A 40 3.28 7.25 3.46
CA GLY A 40 4.50 7.02 2.68
C GLY A 40 4.80 8.12 1.66
N LYS A 41 3.99 9.19 1.61
CA LYS A 41 3.99 10.19 0.53
C LYS A 41 4.11 9.52 -0.85
N LEU A 42 3.31 8.48 -1.06
CA LEU A 42 3.32 7.69 -2.28
C LEU A 42 2.04 7.93 -3.06
N ILE A 43 2.20 8.21 -4.34
CA ILE A 43 1.18 8.25 -5.38
C ILE A 43 1.31 6.96 -6.18
N VAL A 44 0.19 6.30 -6.45
CA VAL A 44 0.13 5.14 -7.35
C VAL A 44 -0.77 5.50 -8.52
N GLU A 45 -0.25 5.36 -9.72
CA GLU A 45 -0.94 5.68 -10.97
C GLU A 45 -1.05 4.43 -11.83
N VAL A 46 -2.21 4.26 -12.45
CA VAL A 46 -2.47 3.11 -13.29
C VAL A 46 -2.24 3.53 -14.73
N ASP A 47 -1.10 3.12 -15.28
CA ASP A 47 -0.65 3.57 -16.59
C ASP A 47 -1.16 2.63 -17.69
N GLY A 48 -1.78 3.21 -18.72
CA GLY A 48 -2.04 2.57 -19.98
C GLY A 48 -1.22 3.31 -21.03
N GLU A 49 -0.22 2.63 -21.59
CA GLU A 49 0.73 3.13 -22.60
C GLU A 49 0.36 4.49 -23.21
N THR A 50 1.10 5.53 -22.85
CA THR A 50 0.96 6.85 -23.45
C THR A 50 1.99 7.01 -24.58
N HIS A 51 1.51 7.15 -25.80
CA HIS A 51 2.35 7.61 -26.92
C HIS A 51 2.43 9.14 -26.82
N GLY A 52 3.46 9.63 -26.12
CA GLY A 52 3.60 11.07 -25.84
C GLY A 52 4.17 11.89 -27.01
N THR A 53 3.44 12.92 -27.41
CA THR A 53 3.95 14.09 -28.13
C THR A 53 4.96 14.87 -27.28
N ALA A 54 5.74 15.77 -27.89
CA ALA A 54 6.73 16.58 -27.17
C ALA A 54 6.08 17.46 -26.07
N GLU A 55 4.87 17.92 -26.31
CA GLU A 55 4.07 18.72 -25.39
C GLU A 55 3.63 17.91 -24.16
N GLU A 56 3.24 16.66 -24.35
CA GLU A 56 2.83 15.74 -23.27
C GLU A 56 4.03 15.39 -22.38
N ILE A 57 5.19 15.11 -22.98
CA ILE A 57 6.43 14.86 -22.23
C ILE A 57 6.79 16.08 -21.36
N ALA A 58 6.72 17.30 -21.93
CA ALA A 58 7.01 18.52 -21.18
C ALA A 58 5.99 18.78 -20.06
N HIS A 59 4.71 18.43 -20.29
CA HIS A 59 3.69 18.51 -19.26
C HIS A 59 3.95 17.54 -18.11
N ASP A 60 4.29 16.29 -18.42
CA ASP A 60 4.56 15.26 -17.43
C ASP A 60 5.81 15.56 -16.61
N GLN A 61 6.85 16.11 -17.24
CA GLN A 61 8.03 16.59 -16.52
C GLN A 61 7.68 17.70 -15.51
N ARG A 62 6.85 18.68 -15.90
CA ARG A 62 6.39 19.74 -14.99
C ARG A 62 5.57 19.17 -13.84
N ARG A 63 4.70 18.21 -14.14
CA ARG A 63 3.86 17.51 -13.16
C ARG A 63 4.72 16.75 -12.16
N ASP A 64 5.65 15.93 -12.63
CA ASP A 64 6.51 15.12 -11.79
C ASP A 64 7.40 16.01 -10.90
N ALA A 65 7.97 17.08 -11.44
CA ALA A 65 8.72 18.06 -10.66
C ALA A 65 7.87 18.74 -9.57
N TYR A 66 6.62 19.09 -9.88
CA TYR A 66 5.70 19.65 -8.90
C TYR A 66 5.40 18.66 -7.77
N LEU A 67 5.06 17.40 -8.11
CA LEU A 67 4.73 16.37 -7.12
C LEU A 67 5.94 16.07 -6.22
N GLN A 68 7.14 15.96 -6.81
CA GLN A 68 8.40 15.81 -6.08
C GLN A 68 8.67 16.99 -5.14
N SER A 69 8.43 18.24 -5.58
CA SER A 69 8.58 19.43 -4.72
C SER A 69 7.67 19.42 -3.49
N LYS A 70 6.53 18.71 -3.58
CA LYS A 70 5.58 18.49 -2.47
C LYS A 70 5.93 17.26 -1.61
N GLY A 71 7.05 16.62 -1.91
CA GLY A 71 7.59 15.45 -1.22
C GLY A 71 6.90 14.14 -1.61
N TRP A 72 6.15 14.11 -2.72
CA TRP A 72 5.50 12.89 -3.19
C TRP A 72 6.42 12.09 -4.12
N ARG A 73 6.33 10.77 -4.00
CA ARG A 73 6.89 9.81 -4.96
C ARG A 73 5.76 9.26 -5.82
N VAL A 74 6.00 9.11 -7.12
CA VAL A 74 5.04 8.56 -8.08
C VAL A 74 5.48 7.15 -8.46
N LEU A 75 4.57 6.19 -8.33
CA LEU A 75 4.74 4.80 -8.76
C LEU A 75 3.70 4.51 -9.85
N ARG A 76 4.17 4.30 -11.08
CA ARG A 76 3.31 3.93 -12.21
C ARG A 76 3.24 2.40 -12.29
N ILE A 77 2.04 1.86 -12.22
CA ILE A 77 1.76 0.43 -12.37
C ILE A 77 1.10 0.24 -13.73
N PRO A 78 1.68 -0.57 -14.63
CA PRO A 78 1.09 -0.80 -15.93
C PRO A 78 -0.21 -1.59 -15.77
N ASN A 79 -1.23 -1.22 -16.56
CA ASN A 79 -2.54 -1.86 -16.55
C ASN A 79 -2.46 -3.39 -16.65
N ILE A 80 -1.54 -3.89 -17.48
CA ILE A 80 -1.35 -5.33 -17.69
C ILE A 80 -0.94 -6.06 -16.40
N ALA A 81 -0.09 -5.46 -15.57
CA ALA A 81 0.33 -6.07 -14.31
C ALA A 81 -0.85 -6.27 -13.35
N ILE A 82 -1.83 -5.37 -13.35
CA ILE A 82 -3.04 -5.50 -12.52
C ILE A 82 -3.91 -6.67 -12.97
N TYR A 83 -3.98 -6.92 -14.28
CA TYR A 83 -4.79 -8.01 -14.83
C TYR A 83 -4.08 -9.37 -14.75
N GLU A 84 -2.76 -9.41 -14.90
CA GLU A 84 -1.97 -10.64 -14.90
C GLU A 84 -1.65 -11.11 -13.48
N ASP A 85 -1.17 -10.21 -12.62
CA ASP A 85 -0.73 -10.55 -11.27
C ASP A 85 -0.96 -9.39 -10.29
N ILE A 86 -2.18 -9.35 -9.73
CA ILE A 86 -2.55 -8.36 -8.73
C ILE A 86 -1.70 -8.47 -7.46
N ASP A 87 -1.24 -9.66 -7.10
CA ASP A 87 -0.46 -9.89 -5.88
C ASP A 87 0.94 -9.26 -6.05
N TYR A 88 1.59 -9.48 -7.19
CA TYR A 88 2.83 -8.82 -7.54
C TYR A 88 2.68 -7.29 -7.56
N ALA A 89 1.61 -6.77 -8.17
CA ALA A 89 1.36 -5.32 -8.18
C ALA A 89 1.23 -4.75 -6.75
N LEU A 90 0.55 -5.46 -5.86
CA LEU A 90 0.44 -5.05 -4.44
C LEU A 90 1.77 -5.15 -3.70
N GLU A 91 2.57 -6.18 -3.94
CA GLU A 91 3.90 -6.33 -3.34
C GLU A 91 4.81 -5.16 -3.74
N VAL A 92 4.83 -4.79 -5.02
CA VAL A 92 5.56 -3.63 -5.52
C VAL A 92 5.10 -2.37 -4.79
N ILE A 93 3.79 -2.13 -4.67
CA ILE A 93 3.26 -0.95 -3.95
C ILE A 93 3.69 -0.97 -2.47
N LEU A 94 3.56 -2.10 -1.79
CA LEU A 94 3.86 -2.25 -0.36
C LEU A 94 5.35 -2.08 -0.07
N SER A 95 6.24 -2.55 -0.94
CA SER A 95 7.70 -2.40 -0.79
C SER A 95 8.13 -0.92 -0.76
N HIS A 96 7.35 -0.04 -1.38
CA HIS A 96 7.59 1.41 -1.41
C HIS A 96 7.04 2.13 -0.18
N LEU A 97 6.28 1.46 0.68
CA LEU A 97 5.70 2.07 1.88
C LEU A 97 6.61 1.89 3.10
N PRO A 98 6.62 2.86 4.02
CA PRO A 98 7.18 2.61 5.34
C PRO A 98 6.37 1.54 6.05
N LEU A 99 6.97 0.85 7.02
CA LEU A 99 6.26 -0.08 7.88
C LEU A 99 4.97 0.56 8.40
N PRO A 100 3.86 -0.20 8.49
CA PRO A 100 2.61 0.37 8.92
C PRO A 100 2.81 0.95 10.32
N PRO A 101 2.21 2.12 10.64
CA PRO A 101 2.32 2.67 11.97
C PRO A 101 1.89 1.59 12.97
N ARG A 102 2.82 1.17 13.86
CA ARG A 102 2.52 0.20 14.93
C ARG A 102 1.19 0.60 15.53
N SER A 103 0.20 -0.27 15.42
CA SER A 103 -1.16 0.05 15.82
C SER A 103 -1.12 0.63 17.24
N GLN A 104 -1.45 1.92 17.38
CA GLN A 104 -1.60 2.54 18.69
C GLN A 104 -2.74 1.88 19.49
N ARG A 105 -3.48 0.95 18.86
CA ARG A 105 -4.50 0.09 19.46
C ARG A 105 -3.98 -0.94 20.47
N ALA A 106 -2.66 -1.16 20.60
CA ALA A 106 -2.13 -2.07 21.62
C ALA A 106 -1.89 -1.43 23.01
N ARG A 107 -2.21 -0.14 23.22
CA ARG A 107 -1.94 0.54 24.51
C ARG A 107 -3.16 0.98 25.32
N SER A 108 -4.37 0.67 24.92
CA SER A 108 -5.53 0.85 25.80
C SER A 108 -6.40 -0.39 25.77
N HIS A 109 -6.80 -0.83 26.97
CA HIS A 109 -7.69 -1.97 27.28
C HIS A 109 -6.96 -3.31 27.49
N LEU A 110 -6.38 -3.50 28.69
CA LEU A 110 -6.42 -4.83 29.30
C LEU A 110 -7.89 -5.22 29.48
N PRO A 111 -8.34 -6.40 29.00
CA PRO A 111 -9.71 -6.83 29.21
C PRO A 111 -9.90 -7.23 30.67
N ARG A 112 -10.83 -6.56 31.37
CA ARG A 112 -11.37 -7.02 32.65
C ARG A 112 -12.11 -8.34 32.39
N LYS A 113 -11.62 -9.43 33.00
CA LYS A 113 -12.26 -10.77 32.94
C LYS A 113 -13.77 -10.66 33.20
N ARG A 114 -14.59 -11.17 32.26
CA ARG A 114 -15.89 -11.80 32.55
C ARG A 114 -16.36 -12.67 31.38
N GLY A 115 -16.24 -13.98 31.58
CA GLY A 115 -17.30 -14.98 31.38
C GLY A 115 -17.97 -15.18 30.00
N ARG A 116 -17.64 -16.34 29.42
CA ARG A 116 -18.54 -17.35 28.79
C ARG A 116 -19.19 -17.09 27.40
N THR A 117 -18.74 -17.94 26.45
CA THR A 117 -19.48 -18.72 25.39
C THR A 117 -20.47 -17.98 24.48
N ARG A 118 -20.52 -18.18 23.15
CA ARG A 118 -20.39 -19.43 22.36
C ARG A 118 -20.25 -19.10 20.84
N CYS A 119 -19.86 -20.13 20.08
CA CYS A 119 -19.79 -20.33 18.62
C CYS A 119 -20.95 -19.71 17.79
N ALA A 120 -20.92 -19.52 16.46
CA ALA A 120 -20.04 -20.00 15.39
C ALA A 120 -20.38 -19.28 14.05
N ARG A 121 -19.41 -19.35 13.12
CA ARG A 121 -19.51 -19.49 11.65
C ARG A 121 -19.87 -18.28 10.77
N GLY A 122 -18.95 -18.03 9.83
CA GLY A 122 -19.20 -17.27 8.60
C GLY A 122 -17.93 -16.84 7.86
N ASP A 123 -16.97 -17.77 7.69
CA ASP A 123 -15.76 -17.55 6.88
C ASP A 123 -16.11 -17.47 5.38
N SER A 124 -15.60 -16.43 4.71
CA SER A 124 -15.16 -16.51 3.31
C SER A 124 -14.42 -15.25 2.86
N SER A 125 -13.08 -15.27 2.95
CA SER A 125 -12.19 -14.77 1.89
C SER A 125 -10.76 -15.24 2.15
N PRO A 126 -10.32 -16.39 1.59
CA PRO A 126 -9.00 -16.97 1.85
C PRO A 126 -7.89 -16.40 0.95
N LEU A 127 -8.04 -15.19 0.40
CA LEU A 127 -7.09 -14.63 -0.57
C LEU A 127 -6.06 -13.66 0.02
N PHE A 128 -6.13 -13.31 1.31
CA PHE A 128 -5.23 -12.31 1.92
C PHE A 128 -3.99 -12.91 2.62
N GLY A 129 -3.89 -14.24 2.71
CA GLY A 129 -2.99 -14.91 3.64
C GLY A 129 -1.52 -15.04 3.22
N ARG A 130 -1.18 -14.97 1.92
CA ARG A 130 0.22 -15.17 1.47
C ARG A 130 1.01 -13.87 1.33
N LEU A 131 0.35 -12.75 1.03
CA LEU A 131 1.04 -11.48 0.80
C LEU A 131 1.60 -10.88 2.11
N LEU A 132 0.91 -11.13 3.24
CA LEU A 132 1.34 -10.60 4.53
C LEU A 132 2.51 -11.37 5.15
N GLU A 133 2.62 -12.69 4.92
CA GLU A 133 3.72 -13.51 5.47
C GLU A 133 5.08 -13.12 4.86
N THR A 134 5.16 -12.88 3.55
CA THR A 134 6.43 -12.59 2.87
C THR A 134 6.96 -11.19 3.17
N VAL A 135 6.08 -10.17 3.20
CA VAL A 135 6.48 -8.80 3.57
C VAL A 135 6.83 -8.69 5.07
N TRP A 136 6.25 -9.54 5.92
CA TRP A 136 6.66 -9.67 7.33
C TRP A 136 8.02 -10.36 7.50
N PHE A 137 8.31 -11.42 6.73
CA PHE A 137 9.56 -12.17 6.88
C PHE A 137 10.78 -11.47 6.28
N ALA A 138 10.62 -10.69 5.20
CA ALA A 138 11.74 -10.17 4.43
C ALA A 138 12.45 -8.93 5.03
N ARG A 139 12.02 -8.38 6.17
CA ARG A 139 12.69 -7.23 6.83
C ARG A 139 13.19 -7.48 8.25
N ASP A 140 13.20 -8.74 8.70
CA ASP A 140 13.71 -9.13 10.04
C ASP A 140 15.11 -9.78 10.01
N GLN A 141 15.78 -9.88 8.85
CA GLN A 141 17.09 -10.57 8.74
C GLN A 141 18.34 -9.68 8.69
N LEU A 142 18.23 -8.36 8.81
CA LEU A 142 19.40 -7.47 8.88
C LEU A 142 19.35 -6.59 10.13
N GLY A 143 19.54 -7.21 11.29
CA GLY A 143 19.48 -6.51 12.57
C GLY A 143 20.01 -7.29 13.78
N GLY A 144 21.31 -7.63 13.77
CA GLY A 144 22.09 -7.69 15.02
C GLY A 144 22.42 -9.06 15.58
N LEU A 145 23.53 -9.62 15.08
CA LEU A 145 24.47 -10.40 15.88
C LEU A 145 24.93 -9.56 17.09
N VAL A 146 24.57 -9.92 18.32
CA VAL A 146 25.47 -10.08 19.48
C VAL A 146 24.66 -10.41 20.73
N GLY A 147 25.05 -11.47 21.43
CA GLY A 147 24.49 -11.84 22.73
C GLY A 147 24.90 -13.25 23.16
N THR A 148 26.21 -13.54 23.15
CA THR A 148 26.75 -14.73 23.81
C THR A 148 26.42 -14.67 25.29
N CYS A 149 25.59 -15.60 25.73
CA CYS A 149 25.31 -15.86 27.14
C CYS A 149 26.48 -16.68 27.69
N VAL A 150 27.36 -16.06 28.48
CA VAL A 150 28.32 -16.78 29.33
C VAL A 150 27.79 -16.63 30.76
N ARG A 151 27.57 -17.77 31.40
CA ARG A 151 27.32 -17.89 32.84
C ARG A 151 28.48 -18.65 33.46
#